data_AF-A0A1Z5L2C6-F1
#
_entry.id   AF-A0A1Z5L2C6-F1
#
_cell.length_a   1.000
_cell.length_b   1.000
_cell.length_c   1.000
_cell.angle_alpha   90.00
_cell.angle_beta   90.00
_cell.angle_gamma   90.00
#
_symmetry.space_group_name_H-M   'P 1'
#
loop_
_entity.id
_entity.type
_entity.pdbx_description
1 polymer ?
#
loop_
_entity_poly.entity_id
_entity_poly.type
_entity_poly.pdbx_seq_one_letter_code
_entity_poly.pdbx_strand_id
1 'polypeptide(L)'
;MTFDYVAFVVLAGMIAALWLMDNNVVSIIAAMLVSPLMGPIMAITFGIIIRDKTLLKVGLKTELIGLFICLLFGFFFGLLNAFWGDIPPYEGTSWSPSRWPNPEMSSRGHWRSLWVGALVAVPSGGGVAMAILGGNSACLVGVAISASLLPPIINAGLLWSLSLVKLFKSLSQENILVNATGSVISVPPAFIAPDNFQPFYFDRYSMHKECAMLGAVSFSLTVVNIICIIIAGTLVLKIKEVAPAASLPSTRRFWKHDIKVARDYNRSLDGITGMRLLEEWAQMDGAGKDDLNTNASRLQGLQEIIEEAEDDDVYRTVSQYVANQPPVNFVKHLARQLSVPESVMRSPGRTNIWELEHLLEESASVDAARLTRNY
;
A
#
# COMPACT_ATOMS: atom_id res chain seq x y z
N MET A 1 -8.54 2.02 -0.77
CA MET A 1 -7.92 3.13 -0.03
C MET A 1 -8.96 3.72 0.91
N THR A 2 -9.01 3.23 2.15
CA THR A 2 -9.89 3.79 3.18
C THR A 2 -9.16 4.92 3.91
N PHE A 3 -9.91 5.83 4.52
CA PHE A 3 -9.35 6.87 5.38
C PHE A 3 -8.54 6.25 6.53
N ASP A 4 -9.07 5.18 7.13
CA ASP A 4 -8.42 4.47 8.24
C ASP A 4 -7.04 3.93 7.86
N TYR A 5 -6.87 3.41 6.65
CA TYR A 5 -5.56 2.96 6.16
C TYR A 5 -4.55 4.10 6.18
N VAL A 6 -4.93 5.26 5.65
CA VAL A 6 -4.05 6.45 5.63
C VAL A 6 -3.76 6.94 7.05
N ALA A 7 -4.78 7.00 7.91
CA ALA A 7 -4.63 7.41 9.30
C ALA A 7 -3.66 6.48 10.06
N PHE A 8 -3.82 5.16 9.95
CA PHE A 8 -2.91 4.21 10.58
C PHE A 8 -1.48 4.28 10.01
N VAL A 9 -1.33 4.51 8.71
CA VAL A 9 0.00 4.72 8.10
C VAL A 9 0.68 5.96 8.67
N VAL A 10 -0.05 7.07 8.82
CA VAL A 10 0.49 8.30 9.42
C VAL A 10 0.82 8.11 10.90
N LEU A 11 -0.07 7.49 11.68
CA LEU A 11 0.18 7.20 13.10
C LEU A 11 1.37 6.26 13.29
N ALA A 12 1.46 5.18 12.53
CA ALA A 12 2.63 4.30 12.52
C ALA A 12 3.90 5.06 12.11
N GLY A 13 3.77 6.00 11.16
CA GLY A 13 4.80 6.94 10.75
C GLY A 13 5.34 7.79 11.89
N MET A 14 4.45 8.43 12.65
CA MET A 14 4.77 9.24 13.84
C MET A 14 5.52 8.42 14.88
N ILE A 15 4.96 7.25 15.20
CA ILE A 15 5.48 6.32 16.19
C ILE A 15 6.90 5.89 15.78
N ALA A 16 7.10 5.37 14.57
CA ALA A 16 8.42 4.97 14.10
C ALA A 16 9.44 6.11 13.99
N ALA A 17 9.02 7.31 13.60
CA ALA A 17 9.92 8.45 13.53
C ALA A 17 10.43 8.85 14.92
N LEU A 18 9.55 8.94 15.92
CA LEU A 18 9.92 9.18 17.32
C LEU A 18 10.82 8.07 17.87
N TRP A 19 10.56 6.83 17.49
CA TRP A 19 11.31 5.68 17.96
C TRP A 19 12.69 5.56 17.37
N LEU A 20 12.82 5.89 16.09
CA LEU A 20 14.10 6.06 15.45
C LEU A 20 14.88 7.17 16.14
N MET A 21 14.27 8.31 16.48
CA MET A 21 14.97 9.39 17.20
C MET A 21 15.46 8.99 18.59
N ASP A 22 14.63 8.28 19.35
CA ASP A 22 14.96 7.84 20.71
C ASP A 22 15.88 6.61 20.75
N ASN A 23 16.28 6.09 19.59
CA ASN A 23 17.12 4.90 19.45
C ASN A 23 16.54 3.69 20.21
N ASN A 24 15.20 3.52 20.17
CA ASN A 24 14.48 2.50 20.93
C ASN A 24 13.82 1.46 20.02
N VAL A 25 14.41 0.27 19.97
CA VAL A 25 13.97 -0.84 19.10
C VAL A 25 12.56 -1.37 19.45
N VAL A 26 12.20 -1.45 20.73
CA VAL A 26 10.89 -1.98 21.18
C VAL A 26 9.77 -1.14 20.61
N SER A 27 9.97 0.15 20.78
CA SER A 27 9.20 1.20 20.18
C SER A 27 9.15 1.01 18.65
N ILE A 28 10.28 0.93 17.93
CA ILE A 28 10.28 0.74 16.46
C ILE A 28 9.43 -0.46 16.03
N ILE A 29 9.48 -1.58 16.76
CA ILE A 29 8.67 -2.77 16.52
C ILE A 29 7.18 -2.49 16.72
N ALA A 30 6.80 -1.75 17.77
CA ALA A 30 5.41 -1.35 18.00
C ALA A 30 4.82 -0.54 16.82
N ALA A 31 5.64 0.32 16.18
CA ALA A 31 5.20 1.04 14.98
C ALA A 31 4.84 0.10 13.81
N MET A 32 5.61 -0.99 13.65
CA MET A 32 5.35 -1.99 12.61
C MET A 32 4.04 -2.74 12.86
N LEU A 33 3.68 -2.98 14.13
CA LEU A 33 2.43 -3.66 14.51
C LEU A 33 1.19 -2.85 14.15
N VAL A 34 1.28 -1.51 14.26
CA VAL A 34 0.17 -0.59 13.95
C VAL A 34 -0.02 -0.44 12.44
N SER A 35 1.03 -0.67 11.65
CA SER A 35 1.03 -0.37 10.23
C SER A 35 0.26 -1.38 9.38
N PRO A 36 -0.73 -0.95 8.57
CA PRO A 36 -1.52 -1.86 7.72
C PRO A 36 -0.85 -2.22 6.38
N LEU A 37 0.47 -2.07 6.25
CA LEU A 37 1.21 -2.32 4.98
C LEU A 37 1.18 -3.79 4.53
N MET A 38 0.85 -4.74 5.42
CA MET A 38 0.76 -6.15 5.01
C MET A 38 -0.44 -6.47 4.12
N GLY A 39 -1.56 -5.75 4.24
CA GLY A 39 -2.75 -5.98 3.41
C GLY A 39 -2.48 -5.82 1.91
N PRO A 40 -1.89 -4.69 1.46
CA PRO A 40 -1.49 -4.49 0.07
C PRO A 40 -0.50 -5.54 -0.46
N ILE A 41 0.47 -5.95 0.36
CA ILE A 41 1.45 -7.00 -0.02
C ILE A 41 0.78 -8.35 -0.25
N MET A 42 -0.21 -8.71 0.59
CA MET A 42 -1.03 -9.89 0.35
C MET A 42 -1.82 -9.78 -0.95
N ALA A 43 -2.45 -8.64 -1.22
CA ALA A 43 -3.20 -8.42 -2.45
C ALA A 43 -2.31 -8.57 -3.70
N ILE A 44 -1.06 -8.10 -3.63
CA ILE A 44 -0.06 -8.28 -4.70
C ILE A 44 0.28 -9.76 -4.89
N THR A 45 0.68 -10.47 -3.82
CA THR A 45 1.07 -11.89 -3.90
C THR A 45 -0.07 -12.79 -4.39
N PHE A 46 -1.29 -12.57 -3.91
CA PHE A 46 -2.47 -13.31 -4.34
C PHE A 46 -2.89 -12.96 -5.78
N GLY A 47 -2.85 -11.67 -6.14
CA GLY A 47 -3.12 -11.19 -7.50
C GLY A 47 -2.18 -11.78 -8.55
N ILE A 48 -0.90 -11.97 -8.22
CA ILE A 48 0.07 -12.64 -9.10
C ILE A 48 -0.32 -14.12 -9.34
N ILE A 49 -0.79 -14.83 -8.31
CA ILE A 49 -1.18 -16.24 -8.44
C ILE A 49 -2.46 -16.39 -9.25
N ILE A 50 -3.48 -15.57 -9.00
CA ILE A 50 -4.76 -15.64 -9.72
C ILE A 50 -4.67 -15.01 -11.11
N ARG A 51 -3.59 -14.28 -11.41
CA ARG A 51 -3.40 -13.47 -12.63
C ARG A 51 -4.42 -12.35 -12.77
N ASP A 52 -4.94 -11.86 -11.66
CA ASP A 52 -5.80 -10.69 -11.63
C ASP A 52 -4.95 -9.42 -11.69
N LYS A 53 -4.93 -8.78 -12.88
CA LYS A 53 -4.18 -7.55 -13.11
C LYS A 53 -4.79 -6.36 -12.36
N THR A 54 -6.10 -6.37 -12.09
CA THR A 54 -6.79 -5.30 -11.37
C THR A 54 -6.43 -5.35 -9.90
N LEU A 55 -6.51 -6.53 -9.28
CA LEU A 55 -6.10 -6.74 -7.89
C LEU A 55 -4.62 -6.40 -7.67
N LEU A 56 -3.75 -6.83 -8.59
CA LEU A 56 -2.33 -6.51 -8.56
C LEU A 56 -2.07 -4.99 -8.62
N LYS A 57 -2.75 -4.27 -9.53
CA LYS A 57 -2.63 -2.81 -9.65
C LYS A 57 -3.13 -2.10 -8.40
N VAL A 58 -4.24 -2.55 -7.82
CA VAL A 58 -4.80 -1.97 -6.58
C VAL A 58 -3.85 -2.17 -5.42
N GLY A 59 -3.29 -3.37 -5.25
CA GLY A 59 -2.28 -3.67 -4.23
C GLY A 59 -1.02 -2.83 -4.40
N LEU A 60 -0.44 -2.82 -5.60
CA LEU A 60 0.79 -2.05 -5.89
C LEU A 60 0.59 -0.54 -5.71
N LYS A 61 -0.53 0.01 -6.20
CA LYS A 61 -0.87 1.43 -6.02
C LYS A 61 -1.03 1.76 -4.54
N THR A 62 -1.63 0.84 -3.77
CA THR A 62 -1.84 1.06 -2.34
C THR A 62 -0.55 1.05 -1.56
N GLU A 63 0.31 0.08 -1.84
CA GLU A 63 1.65 -0.02 -1.24
C GLU A 63 2.51 1.20 -1.57
N LEU A 64 2.56 1.62 -2.84
CA LEU A 64 3.36 2.76 -3.26
C LEU A 64 2.90 4.06 -2.59
N ILE A 65 1.58 4.30 -2.51
CA ILE A 65 1.04 5.48 -1.82
C ILE A 65 1.35 5.41 -0.31
N GLY A 66 1.22 4.24 0.32
CA GLY A 66 1.57 4.04 1.73
C GLY A 66 3.04 4.36 2.02
N LEU A 67 3.96 3.79 1.21
CA LEU A 67 5.39 4.08 1.30
C LEU A 67 5.71 5.55 1.06
N PHE A 68 5.06 6.17 0.09
CA PHE A 68 5.25 7.59 -0.21
C PHE A 68 4.80 8.48 0.95
N ILE A 69 3.66 8.18 1.59
CA ILE A 69 3.19 8.89 2.78
C ILE A 69 4.17 8.71 3.93
N CYS A 70 4.65 7.50 4.20
CA CYS A 70 5.67 7.24 5.24
C CYS A 70 6.96 8.02 4.98
N LEU A 71 7.43 8.04 3.73
CA LEU A 71 8.64 8.75 3.34
C LEU A 71 8.50 10.26 3.51
N LEU A 72 7.39 10.83 3.03
CA LEU A 72 7.08 12.25 3.22
C LEU A 72 6.96 12.60 4.70
N PHE A 73 6.28 11.76 5.47
CA PHE A 73 6.13 11.97 6.90
C PHE A 73 7.51 12.03 7.59
N GLY A 74 8.38 11.04 7.35
CA GLY A 74 9.75 11.04 7.86
C GLY A 74 10.56 12.26 7.40
N PHE A 75 10.40 12.68 6.14
CA PHE A 75 11.09 13.85 5.59
C PHE A 75 10.65 15.16 6.25
N PHE A 76 9.35 15.42 6.34
CA PHE A 76 8.83 16.62 7.00
C PHE A 76 9.14 16.63 8.48
N PHE A 77 9.05 15.47 9.14
CA PHE A 77 9.37 15.36 10.55
C PHE A 77 10.86 15.63 10.83
N GLY A 78 11.78 15.12 10.00
CA GLY A 78 13.19 15.43 10.14
C GLY A 78 13.52 16.91 9.84
N LEU A 79 12.82 17.53 8.88
CA LEU A 79 12.92 18.97 8.61
C LEU A 79 12.42 19.81 9.79
N LEU A 80 11.26 19.47 10.38
CA LEU A 80 10.73 20.12 11.59
C LEU A 80 11.70 20.03 12.77
N ASN A 81 12.27 18.84 13.00
CA ASN A 81 13.28 18.65 14.04
C ASN A 81 14.53 19.49 13.79
N ALA A 82 14.89 19.74 12.54
CA ALA A 82 16.04 20.58 12.24
C ALA A 82 15.79 22.08 12.44
N PHE A 83 14.53 22.54 12.33
CA PHE A 83 14.12 23.90 12.68
C PHE A 83 14.09 24.14 14.20
N TRP A 84 13.65 23.15 14.99
CA TRP A 84 13.54 23.26 16.45
C TRP A 84 14.76 22.73 17.21
N GLY A 85 15.66 22.02 16.54
CA GLY A 85 16.74 21.27 17.17
C GLY A 85 18.03 22.04 17.47
N ASP A 86 18.11 23.32 17.11
CA ASP A 86 19.24 24.19 17.50
C ASP A 86 19.16 24.66 18.97
N ILE A 87 18.19 24.16 19.75
CA ILE A 87 18.17 24.33 21.20
C ILE A 87 19.45 23.66 21.75
N PRO A 88 20.27 24.38 22.55
CA PRO A 88 21.51 23.86 23.08
C PRO A 88 21.25 22.53 23.81
N PRO A 89 22.18 21.56 23.72
CA PRO A 89 21.99 20.24 24.26
C PRO A 89 21.88 20.35 25.78
N TYR A 90 20.66 20.34 26.31
CA TYR A 90 20.46 19.91 27.68
C TYR A 90 20.96 18.46 27.73
N GLU A 91 21.91 18.22 28.63
CA GLU A 91 22.56 16.93 28.85
C GLU A 91 21.51 15.86 29.19
N GLY A 92 20.89 15.25 28.17
CA GLY A 92 19.86 14.24 28.37
C GLY A 92 18.88 14.04 27.22
N THR A 93 18.70 15.01 26.32
CA THR A 93 17.72 14.84 25.22
C THR A 93 18.38 14.30 23.95
N SER A 94 18.04 13.07 23.56
CA SER A 94 18.43 12.41 22.27
C SER A 94 17.90 13.11 21.00
N TRP A 95 17.21 14.23 21.15
CA TRP A 95 16.37 14.89 20.14
C TRP A 95 17.11 15.98 19.36
N SER A 96 18.37 16.27 19.70
CA SER A 96 19.16 17.28 18.99
C SER A 96 19.70 16.74 17.65
N PRO A 97 19.52 17.47 16.53
CA PRO A 97 20.11 17.16 15.22
C PRO A 97 21.63 17.00 15.25
N SER A 98 22.30 17.58 16.25
CA SER A 98 23.75 17.47 16.45
C SER A 98 24.21 16.08 16.91
N ARG A 99 23.30 15.20 17.32
CA ARG A 99 23.60 13.80 17.70
C ARG A 99 23.15 12.77 16.67
N TRP A 100 22.58 13.22 15.55
CA TRP A 100 22.06 12.34 14.50
C TRP A 100 23.04 12.28 13.33
N PRO A 101 23.16 11.12 12.67
CA PRO A 101 22.44 9.85 12.83
C PRO A 101 22.83 9.04 14.07
N ASN A 102 21.86 8.32 14.66
CA ASN A 102 22.09 7.41 15.77
C ASN A 102 22.27 5.95 15.29
N PRO A 103 22.68 5.01 16.17
CA PRO A 103 22.95 3.63 15.78
C PRO A 103 21.77 2.93 15.09
N GLU A 104 20.53 3.13 15.53
CA GLU A 104 19.34 2.53 14.92
C GLU A 104 19.02 3.08 13.51
N MET A 105 19.29 4.36 13.25
CA MET A 105 19.16 4.95 11.93
C MET A 105 20.29 4.49 10.99
N SER A 106 21.53 4.44 11.50
CA SER A 106 22.70 4.06 10.72
C SER A 106 22.75 2.57 10.39
N SER A 107 22.30 1.71 11.31
CA SER A 107 22.28 0.26 11.11
C SER A 107 21.46 -0.14 9.88
N ARG A 108 20.41 0.62 9.57
CA ARG A 108 19.51 0.41 8.41
C ARG A 108 20.06 0.99 7.11
N GLY A 109 21.08 1.85 7.18
CA GLY A 109 21.77 2.43 6.04
C GLY A 109 23.03 1.67 5.60
N HIS A 110 23.43 0.60 6.28
CA HIS A 110 24.59 -0.19 5.87
C HIS A 110 24.28 -1.16 4.73
N TRP A 111 25.23 -1.35 3.83
CA TRP A 111 25.15 -2.33 2.73
C TRP A 111 24.88 -3.75 3.23
N ARG A 112 25.42 -4.11 4.40
CA ARG A 112 25.17 -5.42 5.04
C ARG A 112 23.68 -5.69 5.26
N SER A 113 22.92 -4.65 5.59
CA SER A 113 21.51 -4.77 5.92
C SER A 113 20.66 -5.12 4.70
N LEU A 114 21.11 -4.81 3.48
CA LEU A 114 20.41 -5.18 2.23
C LEU A 114 20.35 -6.70 2.04
N TRP A 115 21.50 -7.38 2.07
CA TRP A 115 21.52 -8.82 1.82
C TRP A 115 21.00 -9.62 3.02
N VAL A 116 21.26 -9.17 4.26
CA VAL A 116 20.67 -9.80 5.45
C VAL A 116 19.15 -9.62 5.45
N GLY A 117 18.66 -8.42 5.12
CA GLY A 117 17.24 -8.14 4.98
C GLY A 117 16.57 -9.01 3.92
N ALA A 118 17.20 -9.17 2.76
CA ALA A 118 16.72 -10.08 1.71
C ALA A 118 16.63 -11.54 2.19
N LEU A 119 17.63 -12.04 2.92
CA LEU A 119 17.62 -13.39 3.48
C LEU A 119 16.49 -13.60 4.51
N VAL A 120 16.16 -12.58 5.30
CA VAL A 120 15.04 -12.61 6.25
C VAL A 120 13.69 -12.43 5.55
N ALA A 121 13.64 -11.66 4.47
CA ALA A 121 12.45 -11.39 3.68
C ALA A 121 11.94 -12.65 2.95
N VAL A 122 12.82 -13.58 2.56
CA VAL A 122 12.43 -14.83 1.88
C VAL A 122 11.55 -15.74 2.78
N PRO A 123 11.98 -16.13 4.01
CA PRO A 123 11.11 -16.83 4.96
C PRO A 123 9.85 -16.03 5.30
N SER A 124 9.96 -14.70 5.39
CA SER A 124 8.82 -13.82 5.66
C SER A 124 7.76 -13.93 4.55
N GLY A 125 8.15 -13.94 3.27
CA GLY A 125 7.23 -14.17 2.14
C GLY A 125 6.56 -15.54 2.18
N GLY A 126 7.28 -16.59 2.59
CA GLY A 126 6.67 -17.90 2.86
C GLY A 126 5.66 -17.84 4.01
N GLY A 127 5.96 -17.08 5.06
CA GLY A 127 5.02 -16.79 6.15
C GLY A 127 3.74 -16.10 5.68
N VAL A 128 3.83 -15.09 4.79
CA VAL A 128 2.66 -14.45 4.16
C VAL A 128 1.80 -15.50 3.45
N ALA A 129 2.42 -16.32 2.60
CA ALA A 129 1.71 -17.36 1.85
C ALA A 129 1.03 -18.37 2.79
N MET A 130 1.68 -18.75 3.89
CA MET A 130 1.11 -19.66 4.88
C MET A 130 -0.03 -19.02 5.68
N ALA A 131 0.09 -17.75 6.06
CA ALA A 131 -0.94 -17.01 6.78
C ALA A 131 -2.23 -16.88 5.96
N ILE A 132 -2.10 -16.58 4.66
CA ILE A 132 -3.23 -16.53 3.71
C ILE A 132 -3.99 -17.86 3.71
N LEU A 133 -3.27 -18.98 3.71
CA LEU A 133 -3.88 -20.31 3.57
C LEU A 133 -4.43 -20.88 4.87
N GLY A 134 -3.86 -20.48 6.00
CA GLY A 134 -4.34 -20.86 7.32
C GLY A 134 -5.48 -19.98 7.83
N GLY A 135 -5.86 -18.92 7.10
CA GLY A 135 -6.81 -17.91 7.60
C GLY A 135 -6.33 -17.23 8.89
N ASN A 136 -5.03 -17.27 9.19
CA ASN A 136 -4.48 -16.82 10.46
C ASN A 136 -3.89 -15.42 10.30
N SER A 137 -4.70 -14.41 10.59
CA SER A 137 -4.30 -13.00 10.57
C SER A 137 -3.22 -12.68 11.61
N ALA A 138 -3.12 -13.44 12.72
CA ALA A 138 -2.08 -13.22 13.74
C ALA A 138 -0.68 -13.59 13.23
N CYS A 139 -0.56 -14.61 12.37
CA CYS A 139 0.72 -14.94 11.71
C CYS A 139 1.20 -13.83 10.77
N LEU A 140 0.27 -13.07 10.18
CA LEU A 140 0.60 -11.98 9.26
C LEU A 140 1.32 -10.82 9.96
N VAL A 141 0.97 -10.58 11.23
CA VAL A 141 1.58 -9.55 12.06
C VAL A 141 3.05 -9.87 12.34
N GLY A 142 3.37 -11.12 12.69
CA GLY A 142 4.77 -11.54 12.90
C GLY A 142 5.64 -11.40 11.64
N VAL A 143 5.04 -11.64 10.47
CA VAL A 143 5.68 -11.44 9.18
C VAL A 143 5.89 -9.94 8.88
N ALA A 144 4.95 -9.08 9.28
CA ALA A 144 5.09 -7.61 9.21
C ALA A 144 6.32 -7.10 9.95
N ILE A 145 6.55 -7.61 11.16
CA ILE A 145 7.68 -7.25 12.00
C ILE A 145 8.99 -7.73 11.36
N SER A 146 9.03 -8.99 10.94
CA SER A 146 10.21 -9.63 10.33
C SER A 146 10.63 -8.94 9.02
N ALA A 147 9.65 -8.49 8.23
CA ALA A 147 9.88 -7.78 6.98
C ALA A 147 10.46 -6.37 7.18
N SER A 148 10.26 -5.76 8.37
CA SER A 148 10.81 -4.47 8.76
C SER A 148 10.66 -3.38 7.68
N LEU A 149 9.49 -3.26 7.06
CA LEU A 149 9.30 -2.38 5.90
C LEU A 149 9.14 -0.91 6.28
N LEU A 150 8.45 -0.63 7.39
CA LEU A 150 8.10 0.72 7.78
C LEU A 150 9.30 1.54 8.32
N PRO A 151 10.19 1.00 9.16
CA PRO A 151 11.28 1.83 9.70
C PRO A 151 12.33 2.26 8.67
N PRO A 152 12.78 1.43 7.71
CA PRO A 152 13.77 1.87 6.75
C PRO A 152 13.24 2.91 5.75
N ILE A 153 11.93 2.93 5.43
CA ILE A 153 11.35 3.98 4.57
C ILE A 153 11.28 5.33 5.31
N ILE A 154 10.88 5.32 6.59
CA ILE A 154 10.84 6.54 7.42
C ILE A 154 12.26 7.03 7.70
N ASN A 155 13.19 6.12 8.01
CA ASN A 155 14.60 6.44 8.19
C ASN A 155 15.21 7.07 6.93
N ALA A 156 14.85 6.59 5.72
CA ALA A 156 15.27 7.22 4.47
C ALA A 156 14.77 8.67 4.37
N GLY A 157 13.49 8.92 4.67
CA GLY A 157 12.94 10.27 4.72
C GLY A 157 13.66 11.18 5.72
N LEU A 158 13.89 10.68 6.95
CA LEU A 158 14.63 11.40 8.00
C LEU A 158 16.04 11.76 7.54
N LEU A 159 16.81 10.79 7.04
CA LEU A 159 18.20 11.00 6.62
C LEU A 159 18.34 11.94 5.41
N TRP A 160 17.40 11.88 4.46
CA TRP A 160 17.36 12.82 3.34
C TRP A 160 17.02 14.25 3.78
N SER A 161 16.09 14.42 4.71
CA SER A 161 15.82 15.75 5.28
C SER A 161 17.04 16.31 6.03
N LEU A 162 17.78 15.43 6.73
CA LEU A 162 18.97 15.80 7.49
C LEU A 162 20.13 16.20 6.56
N SER A 163 20.32 15.47 5.46
CA SER A 163 21.26 15.83 4.39
C SER A 163 20.93 17.21 3.81
N LEU A 164 19.65 17.45 3.50
CA LEU A 164 19.19 18.72 2.94
C LEU A 164 19.41 19.89 3.91
N VAL A 165 19.09 19.72 5.20
CA VAL A 165 19.28 20.79 6.19
C VAL A 165 20.77 21.08 6.42
N LYS A 166 21.63 20.05 6.43
CA LYS A 166 23.09 20.26 6.50
C LYS A 166 23.61 21.04 5.30
N LEU A 167 23.07 20.80 4.11
CA LEU A 167 23.40 21.57 2.90
C LEU A 167 22.97 23.03 3.04
N PHE A 168 21.74 23.30 3.50
CA PHE A 168 21.27 24.68 3.70
C PHE A 168 22.06 25.41 4.79
N LYS A 169 22.36 24.76 5.93
CA LYS A 169 23.18 25.35 7.00
C LYS A 169 24.60 25.67 6.53
N SER A 170 25.17 24.84 5.65
CA SER A 170 26.47 25.10 5.03
C SER A 170 26.50 26.39 4.20
N LEU A 171 25.39 26.86 3.67
CA LEU A 171 25.34 28.12 2.91
C LEU A 171 25.33 29.35 3.82
N SER A 172 24.88 29.19 5.07
CA SER A 172 24.74 30.28 6.04
C SER A 172 25.88 30.39 7.03
N GLN A 173 26.66 29.32 7.24
CA GLN A 173 27.73 29.27 8.22
C GLN A 173 29.09 29.56 7.60
N GLU A 174 29.94 30.28 8.34
CA GLU A 174 31.33 30.50 7.94
C GLU A 174 32.14 29.20 8.02
N ASN A 175 33.06 29.03 7.08
CA ASN A 175 33.90 27.85 7.02
C ASN A 175 34.92 27.86 8.15
N ILE A 176 35.09 26.71 8.80
CA ILE A 176 36.15 26.50 9.79
C ILE A 176 37.27 25.68 9.16
N LEU A 177 38.50 26.03 9.52
CA LEU A 177 39.69 25.30 9.09
C LEU A 177 39.89 24.10 10.01
N VAL A 178 39.77 22.89 9.47
CA VAL A 178 39.99 21.67 10.22
C VAL A 178 41.15 20.89 9.60
N ASN A 179 42.01 20.34 10.46
CA ASN A 179 43.12 19.50 10.02
C ASN A 179 42.59 18.09 9.73
N ALA A 180 42.38 17.78 8.45
CA ALA A 180 41.95 16.48 7.99
C ALA A 180 43.16 15.71 7.44
N THR A 181 43.53 14.61 8.10
CA THR A 181 44.53 13.62 7.62
C THR A 181 45.80 14.26 7.04
N GLY A 182 46.33 15.31 7.68
CA GLY A 182 47.57 15.98 7.29
C GLY A 182 47.42 17.14 6.30
N SER A 183 46.19 17.47 5.88
CA SER A 183 45.87 18.61 5.02
C SER A 183 44.84 19.52 5.69
N VAL A 184 45.07 20.84 5.67
CA VAL A 184 44.12 21.82 6.21
C VAL A 184 43.04 22.06 5.16
N ILE A 185 41.83 21.59 5.44
CA ILE A 185 40.67 21.78 4.57
C ILE A 185 39.69 22.74 5.24
N SER A 186 39.13 23.64 4.42
CA SER A 186 38.09 24.58 4.82
C SER A 186 36.74 23.88 4.70
N VAL A 187 36.09 23.60 5.84
CA VAL A 187 34.84 22.83 5.89
C VAL A 187 33.80 23.57 6.74
N PRO A 188 32.55 23.71 6.26
CA PRO A 188 31.44 24.20 7.05
C PRO A 188 31.19 23.33 8.30
N PRO A 189 30.91 23.92 9.48
CA PRO A 189 30.63 23.17 10.72
C PRO A 189 29.51 22.13 10.54
N ALA A 190 28.50 22.43 9.73
CA ALA A 190 27.39 21.53 9.43
C ALA A 190 27.81 20.18 8.80
N PHE A 191 28.96 20.13 8.12
CA PHE A 191 29.46 18.92 7.46
C PHE A 191 30.32 18.04 8.35
N ILE A 192 30.65 18.50 9.56
CA ILE A 192 31.38 17.71 10.54
C ILE A 192 30.42 16.69 11.16
N ALA A 193 30.86 15.44 11.19
CA ALA A 193 30.11 14.38 11.86
C ALA A 193 30.19 14.50 13.39
N PRO A 194 29.10 14.17 14.12
CA PRO A 194 29.09 14.14 15.59
C PRO A 194 30.24 13.30 16.17
N ASP A 195 30.74 13.65 17.36
CA ASP A 195 31.89 12.96 17.98
C ASP A 195 31.68 11.46 18.22
N ASN A 196 30.43 11.04 18.42
CA ASN A 196 30.06 9.65 18.66
C ASN A 196 29.70 8.88 17.37
N PHE A 197 29.81 9.50 16.20
CA PHE A 197 29.43 8.90 14.93
C PHE A 197 30.67 8.58 14.08
N GLN A 198 30.83 7.30 13.74
CA GLN A 198 31.84 6.83 12.80
C GLN A 198 31.21 6.72 11.41
N PRO A 199 31.66 7.50 10.42
CA PRO A 199 31.09 7.46 9.09
C PRO A 199 31.50 6.16 8.36
N PHE A 200 30.60 5.65 7.52
CA PHE A 200 30.75 4.34 6.88
C PHE A 200 31.07 4.45 5.38
N TYR A 201 30.49 5.40 4.66
CA TYR A 201 30.68 5.55 3.21
C TYR A 201 31.68 6.66 2.85
N PHE A 202 31.64 7.78 3.55
CA PHE A 202 32.45 8.96 3.26
C PHE A 202 33.24 9.45 4.47
N ASP A 203 34.11 10.44 4.26
CA ASP A 203 34.91 11.02 5.33
C ASP A 203 34.07 11.82 6.33
N ARG A 204 34.60 11.97 7.55
CA ARG A 204 34.00 12.69 8.69
C ARG A 204 33.61 14.15 8.37
N TYR A 205 34.18 14.72 7.32
CA TYR A 205 33.99 16.10 6.86
C TYR A 205 32.94 16.24 5.76
N SER A 206 32.25 15.16 5.39
CA SER A 206 31.27 15.15 4.29
C SER A 206 29.94 14.53 4.70
N MET A 207 29.46 14.92 5.89
CA MET A 207 28.28 14.33 6.53
C MET A 207 26.99 14.42 5.71
N HIS A 208 26.84 15.43 4.85
CA HIS A 208 25.69 15.56 3.96
C HIS A 208 25.60 14.40 2.96
N LYS A 209 26.75 13.95 2.43
CA LYS A 209 26.83 12.80 1.49
C LYS A 209 26.59 11.49 2.22
N GLU A 210 27.15 11.35 3.42
CA GLU A 210 26.93 10.20 4.29
C GLU A 210 25.45 10.00 4.59
N CYS A 211 24.75 11.05 5.03
CA CYS A 211 23.30 10.99 5.31
C CYS A 211 22.49 10.67 4.05
N ALA A 212 22.85 11.25 2.90
CA ALA A 212 22.16 10.96 1.63
C ALA A 212 22.30 9.49 1.23
N MET A 213 23.50 8.92 1.36
CA MET A 213 23.79 7.53 1.01
C MET A 213 23.15 6.56 1.99
N LEU A 214 23.23 6.81 3.30
CA LEU A 214 22.53 6.01 4.31
C LEU A 214 21.02 5.99 4.05
N GLY A 215 20.43 7.14 3.68
CA GLY A 215 19.02 7.24 3.30
C GLY A 215 18.70 6.43 2.04
N ALA A 216 19.55 6.49 1.01
CA ALA A 216 19.37 5.74 -0.24
C ALA A 216 19.45 4.21 -0.03
N VAL A 217 20.37 3.76 0.82
CA VAL A 217 20.48 2.34 1.19
C VAL A 217 19.28 1.89 2.01
N SER A 218 18.82 2.72 2.96
CA SER A 218 17.62 2.45 3.77
C SER A 218 16.35 2.36 2.90
N PHE A 219 16.22 3.21 1.88
CA PHE A 219 15.15 3.12 0.90
C PHE A 219 15.25 1.82 0.08
N SER A 220 16.45 1.51 -0.41
CA SER A 220 16.71 0.28 -1.17
C SER A 220 16.40 -0.97 -0.36
N LEU A 221 16.65 -0.96 0.96
CA LEU A 221 16.28 -2.05 1.87
C LEU A 221 14.78 -2.32 1.84
N THR A 222 13.93 -1.29 1.85
CA THR A 222 12.48 -1.50 1.74
C THR A 222 12.06 -2.10 0.41
N VAL A 223 12.65 -1.62 -0.69
CA VAL A 223 12.31 -2.09 -2.04
C VAL A 223 12.74 -3.55 -2.21
N VAL A 224 13.96 -3.88 -1.79
CA VAL A 224 14.48 -5.25 -1.83
C VAL A 224 13.62 -6.18 -0.98
N ASN A 225 13.28 -5.79 0.25
CA ASN A 225 12.45 -6.61 1.13
C ASN A 225 11.06 -6.88 0.52
N ILE A 226 10.40 -5.86 -0.05
CA ILE A 226 9.10 -6.02 -0.72
C ILE A 226 9.20 -6.99 -1.89
N ILE A 227 10.20 -6.82 -2.76
CA ILE A 227 10.42 -7.69 -3.91
C ILE A 227 10.68 -9.14 -3.45
N CYS A 228 11.55 -9.34 -2.47
CA CYS A 228 11.85 -10.67 -1.91
C CYS A 228 10.61 -11.33 -1.30
N ILE A 229 9.77 -10.59 -0.57
CA ILE A 229 8.52 -11.10 0.02
C ILE A 229 7.55 -11.53 -1.09
N ILE A 230 7.39 -10.70 -2.13
CA ILE A 230 6.49 -11.00 -3.24
C ILE A 230 6.95 -12.26 -3.99
N ILE A 231 8.24 -12.36 -4.32
CA ILE A 231 8.82 -13.50 -5.03
C ILE A 231 8.67 -14.78 -4.19
N ALA A 232 9.10 -14.74 -2.93
CA ALA A 232 9.05 -15.91 -2.05
C ALA A 232 7.62 -16.35 -1.74
N GLY A 233 6.70 -15.41 -1.50
CA GLY A 233 5.28 -15.71 -1.29
C GLY A 233 4.65 -16.34 -2.53
N THR A 234 4.94 -15.81 -3.72
CA THR A 234 4.47 -16.41 -4.98
C THR A 234 5.02 -17.82 -5.18
N LEU A 235 6.31 -18.05 -4.87
CA LEU A 235 6.95 -19.36 -4.98
C LEU A 235 6.29 -20.38 -4.05
N VAL A 236 6.03 -20.03 -2.79
CA VAL A 236 5.37 -20.93 -1.83
C VAL A 236 3.94 -21.26 -2.25
N LEU A 237 3.18 -20.27 -2.73
CA LEU A 237 1.84 -20.49 -3.27
C LEU A 237 1.88 -21.39 -4.52
N LYS A 238 2.89 -21.23 -5.39
CA LYS A 238 3.10 -22.12 -6.54
C LYS A 238 3.41 -23.55 -6.15
N ILE A 239 4.24 -23.77 -5.13
CA ILE A 239 4.52 -25.11 -4.61
C ILE A 239 3.23 -25.79 -4.13
N LYS A 240 2.38 -25.05 -3.41
CA LYS A 240 1.10 -25.60 -2.92
C LYS A 240 0.07 -25.84 -4.02
N GLU A 241 0.09 -25.05 -5.10
CA GLU A 241 -0.72 -25.31 -6.31
C GLU A 241 -0.36 -26.68 -6.93
N VAL A 242 0.93 -27.04 -6.94
CA VAL A 242 1.46 -28.28 -7.56
C VAL A 242 1.36 -29.50 -6.64
N ALA A 243 1.48 -29.33 -5.31
CA ALA A 243 1.43 -30.40 -4.32
C ALA A 243 0.32 -30.22 -3.27
N PRO A 244 -0.97 -30.35 -3.65
CA PRO A 244 -2.09 -30.18 -2.72
C PRO A 244 -2.28 -31.33 -1.71
N ALA A 245 -1.49 -32.41 -1.82
CA ALA A 245 -1.68 -33.66 -1.06
C ALA A 245 -1.35 -33.57 0.44
N ALA A 246 -0.64 -32.53 0.88
CA ALA A 246 -0.30 -32.28 2.29
C ALA A 246 -1.17 -31.17 2.94
N SER A 247 -2.24 -30.71 2.27
CA SER A 247 -3.12 -29.64 2.75
C SER A 247 -4.39 -30.19 3.41
N LEU A 248 -4.97 -29.43 4.36
CA LEU A 248 -6.23 -29.79 5.02
C LEU A 248 -7.34 -30.09 3.98
N PRO A 249 -8.27 -31.03 4.26
CA PRO A 249 -9.33 -31.41 3.33
C PRO A 249 -10.14 -30.24 2.76
N SER A 250 -10.36 -29.17 3.55
CA SER A 250 -11.08 -27.96 3.15
C SER A 250 -10.37 -27.12 2.08
N THR A 251 -9.04 -26.98 2.16
CA THR A 251 -8.25 -26.18 1.22
C THR A 251 -7.97 -26.86 -0.13
N ARG A 252 -8.20 -28.17 -0.24
CA ARG A 252 -7.94 -28.94 -1.47
C ARG A 252 -8.87 -28.56 -2.61
N ARG A 253 -10.14 -28.22 -2.31
CA ARG A 253 -11.14 -27.76 -3.29
C ARG A 253 -10.72 -26.41 -3.90
N PHE A 254 -10.32 -25.49 -3.04
CA PHE A 254 -9.83 -24.16 -3.43
C PHE A 254 -8.69 -24.23 -4.47
N TRP A 255 -7.66 -25.04 -4.20
CA TRP A 255 -6.50 -25.16 -5.11
C TRP A 255 -6.76 -25.94 -6.39
N LYS A 256 -7.66 -26.92 -6.37
CA LYS A 256 -7.94 -27.75 -7.55
C LYS A 256 -8.96 -27.13 -8.49
N HIS A 257 -9.99 -26.52 -7.94
CA HIS A 257 -11.18 -26.10 -8.67
C HIS A 257 -11.30 -24.58 -8.66
N ASP A 258 -11.37 -23.97 -7.49
CA ASP A 258 -11.77 -22.55 -7.38
C ASP A 258 -10.70 -21.60 -7.94
N ILE A 259 -9.41 -21.88 -7.73
CA ILE A 259 -8.32 -21.04 -8.25
C ILE A 259 -8.18 -21.15 -9.78
N LYS A 260 -8.55 -22.31 -10.36
CA LYS A 260 -8.54 -22.51 -11.82
C LYS A 260 -9.72 -21.79 -12.44
N VAL A 261 -10.91 -21.95 -11.86
CA VAL A 261 -12.12 -21.23 -12.27
C VAL A 261 -11.91 -19.73 -12.18
N ALA A 262 -11.36 -19.21 -11.08
CA ALA A 262 -11.07 -17.77 -10.93
C ALA A 262 -10.03 -17.27 -11.94
N ARG A 263 -9.01 -18.09 -12.26
CA ARG A 263 -8.00 -17.74 -13.27
C ARG A 263 -8.56 -17.80 -14.68
N ASP A 264 -9.41 -18.76 -14.99
CA ASP A 264 -10.08 -18.90 -16.28
C ASP A 264 -11.13 -17.81 -16.47
N TYR A 265 -11.84 -17.41 -15.41
CA TYR A 265 -12.73 -16.25 -15.34
C TYR A 265 -11.97 -14.93 -15.58
N ASN A 266 -10.84 -14.72 -14.90
CA ASN A 266 -10.01 -13.52 -15.12
C ASN A 266 -9.30 -13.52 -16.48
N ARG A 267 -9.10 -14.69 -17.09
CA ARG A 267 -8.59 -14.83 -18.46
C ARG A 267 -9.69 -14.58 -19.49
N SER A 268 -10.94 -14.90 -19.15
CA SER A 268 -12.09 -14.73 -20.03
C SER A 268 -12.68 -13.33 -19.95
N LEU A 269 -12.48 -12.56 -18.88
CA LEU A 269 -12.87 -11.14 -18.76
C LEU A 269 -12.00 -10.16 -19.59
N ASP A 270 -11.72 -10.51 -20.83
CA ASP A 270 -11.50 -9.50 -21.87
C ASP A 270 -12.90 -9.00 -22.28
N GLY A 271 -13.10 -7.69 -22.50
CA GLY A 271 -14.44 -7.09 -22.71
C GLY A 271 -15.28 -7.71 -23.84
N ILE A 272 -14.63 -8.52 -24.70
CA ILE A 272 -15.22 -9.33 -25.77
C ILE A 272 -16.09 -10.47 -25.24
N THR A 273 -15.77 -11.04 -24.07
CA THR A 273 -16.46 -12.23 -23.54
C THR A 273 -17.74 -11.88 -22.79
N GLY A 274 -17.83 -10.68 -22.20
CA GLY A 274 -19.10 -10.19 -21.64
C GLY A 274 -20.20 -10.08 -22.71
N MET A 275 -19.83 -9.69 -23.93
CA MET A 275 -20.74 -9.70 -25.08
C MET A 275 -21.10 -11.11 -25.55
N ARG A 276 -20.15 -12.05 -25.53
CA ARG A 276 -20.39 -13.45 -25.87
C ARG A 276 -21.29 -14.15 -24.84
N LEU A 277 -21.15 -13.81 -23.56
CA LEU A 277 -21.95 -14.34 -22.46
C LEU A 277 -23.38 -13.79 -22.51
N LEU A 278 -23.56 -12.51 -22.83
CA LEU A 278 -24.85 -11.92 -23.19
C LEU A 278 -25.52 -12.65 -24.37
N GLU A 279 -24.74 -12.96 -25.41
CA GLU A 279 -25.24 -13.64 -26.62
C GLU A 279 -25.61 -15.11 -26.36
N GLU A 280 -24.89 -15.80 -25.49
CA GLU A 280 -25.20 -17.17 -25.05
C GLU A 280 -26.39 -17.19 -24.07
N TRP A 281 -26.50 -16.23 -23.16
CA TRP A 281 -27.65 -16.09 -22.26
C TRP A 281 -28.94 -15.76 -23.00
N ALA A 282 -28.91 -14.82 -23.94
CA ALA A 282 -30.07 -14.49 -24.78
C ALA A 282 -30.54 -15.68 -25.63
N GLN A 283 -29.63 -16.58 -26.02
CA GLN A 283 -29.97 -17.83 -26.69
C GLN A 283 -30.65 -18.85 -25.76
N MET A 284 -30.28 -18.87 -24.47
CA MET A 284 -30.87 -19.79 -23.50
C MET A 284 -32.25 -19.32 -22.99
N ASP A 285 -32.45 -18.00 -22.85
CA ASP A 285 -33.68 -17.44 -22.31
C ASP A 285 -34.78 -17.21 -23.38
N GLY A 286 -34.48 -17.54 -24.64
CA GLY A 286 -35.43 -17.40 -25.75
C GLY A 286 -35.75 -15.96 -26.15
N ALA A 287 -35.03 -14.98 -25.59
CA ALA A 287 -35.12 -13.57 -25.96
C ALA A 287 -34.58 -13.38 -27.38
N GLY A 288 -35.42 -12.87 -28.28
CA GLY A 288 -35.05 -12.65 -29.68
C GLY A 288 -33.84 -11.71 -29.81
N LYS A 289 -32.96 -11.97 -30.79
CA LYS A 289 -31.78 -11.14 -31.09
C LYS A 289 -32.07 -9.64 -31.24
N ASP A 290 -33.33 -9.26 -31.47
CA ASP A 290 -33.78 -7.89 -31.68
C ASP A 290 -33.92 -7.06 -30.38
N ASP A 291 -34.09 -7.68 -29.21
CA ASP A 291 -34.29 -6.95 -27.93
C ASP A 291 -32.97 -6.38 -27.35
N LEU A 292 -31.83 -6.86 -27.84
CA LEU A 292 -30.49 -6.43 -27.44
C LEU A 292 -29.92 -5.30 -28.31
N ASN A 293 -30.73 -4.62 -29.13
CA ASN A 293 -30.19 -3.63 -30.07
C ASN A 293 -29.80 -2.28 -29.42
N THR A 294 -30.26 -2.04 -28.19
CA THR A 294 -30.02 -0.78 -27.47
C THR A 294 -28.97 -0.98 -26.37
N ASN A 295 -28.00 -0.08 -26.24
CA ASN A 295 -26.98 -0.17 -25.18
C ASN A 295 -27.58 -0.21 -23.77
N ALA A 296 -28.78 0.37 -23.57
CA ALA A 296 -29.50 0.34 -22.30
C ALA A 296 -30.04 -1.06 -21.93
N SER A 297 -30.63 -1.81 -22.88
CA SER A 297 -31.14 -3.16 -22.61
C SER A 297 -30.01 -4.18 -22.39
N ARG A 298 -28.87 -4.00 -23.06
CA ARG A 298 -27.64 -4.78 -22.81
C ARG A 298 -27.10 -4.58 -21.41
N LEU A 299 -27.10 -3.34 -20.91
CA LEU A 299 -26.66 -3.01 -19.55
C LEU A 299 -27.60 -3.59 -18.50
N GLN A 300 -28.90 -3.56 -18.76
CA GLN A 300 -29.92 -4.09 -17.86
C GLN A 300 -29.84 -5.63 -17.76
N GLY A 301 -29.70 -6.34 -18.88
CA GLY A 301 -29.51 -7.80 -18.87
C GLY A 301 -28.19 -8.22 -18.21
N LEU A 302 -27.10 -7.47 -18.40
CA LEU A 302 -25.85 -7.72 -17.65
C LEU A 302 -26.04 -7.50 -16.15
N GLN A 303 -26.79 -6.48 -15.76
CA GLN A 303 -27.05 -6.18 -14.36
C GLN A 303 -27.85 -7.31 -13.69
N GLU A 304 -28.84 -7.86 -14.38
CA GLU A 304 -29.67 -8.98 -13.91
C GLU A 304 -28.86 -10.28 -13.76
N ILE A 305 -28.01 -10.60 -14.75
CA ILE A 305 -27.09 -11.76 -14.69
C ILE A 305 -26.09 -11.62 -13.53
N ILE A 306 -25.62 -10.40 -13.25
CA ILE A 306 -24.68 -10.14 -12.15
C ILE A 306 -25.37 -10.27 -10.79
N GLU A 307 -26.60 -9.79 -10.66
CA GLU A 307 -27.40 -9.88 -9.43
C GLU A 307 -27.73 -11.34 -9.10
N GLU A 308 -28.07 -12.15 -10.10
CA GLU A 308 -28.28 -13.60 -9.96
C GLU A 308 -26.98 -14.34 -9.58
N ALA A 309 -25.83 -13.95 -10.15
CA ALA A 309 -24.54 -14.52 -9.79
C ALA A 309 -24.05 -14.10 -8.39
N GLU A 310 -24.48 -12.94 -7.88
CA GLU A 310 -24.16 -12.47 -6.53
C GLU A 310 -24.99 -13.20 -5.45
N ASP A 311 -26.18 -13.66 -5.82
CA ASP A 311 -27.06 -14.47 -4.98
C ASP A 311 -26.76 -15.99 -4.99
N ASP A 312 -25.84 -16.45 -5.84
CA ASP A 312 -25.37 -17.85 -5.82
C ASP A 312 -24.68 -18.17 -4.48
N ASP A 313 -25.16 -19.23 -3.82
CA ASP A 313 -24.61 -19.79 -2.58
C ASP A 313 -23.09 -20.06 -2.66
N VAL A 314 -22.59 -20.40 -3.86
CA VAL A 314 -21.16 -20.61 -4.10
C VAL A 314 -20.39 -19.30 -4.05
N TYR A 315 -20.93 -18.22 -4.65
CA TYR A 315 -20.31 -16.90 -4.64
C TYR A 315 -20.28 -16.29 -3.24
N ARG A 316 -21.39 -16.40 -2.50
CA ARG A 316 -21.48 -15.96 -1.10
C ARG A 316 -20.49 -16.69 -0.20
N THR A 317 -20.31 -17.99 -0.40
CA THR A 317 -19.32 -18.78 0.36
C THR A 317 -17.89 -18.29 0.07
N VAL A 318 -17.54 -18.07 -1.20
CA VAL A 318 -16.20 -17.58 -1.59
C VAL A 318 -15.95 -16.15 -1.09
N SER A 319 -16.95 -15.27 -1.20
CA SER A 319 -16.92 -13.89 -0.69
C SER A 319 -16.68 -13.84 0.83
N GLN A 320 -17.35 -14.71 1.59
CA GLN A 320 -17.16 -14.83 3.03
C GLN A 320 -15.74 -15.29 3.43
N TYR A 321 -15.08 -16.13 2.63
CA TYR A 321 -13.68 -16.51 2.87
C TYR A 321 -12.67 -15.42 2.46
N VAL A 322 -13.07 -14.51 1.55
CA VAL A 322 -12.25 -13.39 1.06
C VAL A 322 -12.52 -12.09 1.85
N ALA A 323 -13.40 -12.14 2.85
CA ALA A 323 -13.88 -11.02 3.66
C ALA A 323 -12.77 -10.28 4.42
N ASN A 324 -12.07 -9.40 3.70
CA ASN A 324 -11.38 -8.21 4.19
C ASN A 324 -11.20 -7.17 3.06
N GLN A 325 -11.95 -7.29 1.96
CA GLN A 325 -12.05 -6.25 0.94
C GLN A 325 -13.49 -5.75 0.84
N PRO A 326 -13.72 -4.44 0.68
CA PRO A 326 -15.05 -3.94 0.39
C PRO A 326 -15.57 -4.61 -0.89
N PRO A 327 -16.87 -4.92 -0.99
CA PRO A 327 -17.44 -5.52 -2.18
C PRO A 327 -17.04 -4.66 -3.37
N VAL A 328 -16.35 -5.27 -4.32
CA VAL A 328 -15.98 -4.60 -5.56
C VAL A 328 -17.30 -4.30 -6.24
N ASN A 329 -17.77 -3.05 -6.18
CA ASN A 329 -18.96 -2.59 -6.89
C ASN A 329 -18.70 -2.70 -8.39
N PHE A 330 -18.81 -3.92 -8.90
CA PHE A 330 -18.52 -4.35 -10.26
C PHE A 330 -19.42 -3.58 -11.24
N VAL A 331 -20.68 -3.37 -10.85
CA VAL A 331 -21.67 -2.51 -11.50
C VAL A 331 -21.15 -1.10 -11.74
N LYS A 332 -20.50 -0.46 -10.74
CA LYS A 332 -19.94 0.89 -10.89
C LYS A 332 -18.71 0.93 -11.80
N HIS A 333 -17.94 -0.16 -11.86
CA HIS A 333 -16.73 -0.23 -12.69
C HIS A 333 -17.08 -0.48 -14.17
N LEU A 334 -18.04 -1.38 -14.41
CA LEU A 334 -18.53 -1.70 -15.75
C LEU A 334 -19.33 -0.52 -16.34
N ALA A 335 -20.20 0.10 -15.54
CA ALA A 335 -20.92 1.31 -15.93
C ALA A 335 -19.94 2.45 -16.30
N ARG A 336 -18.87 2.66 -15.52
CA ARG A 336 -17.84 3.68 -15.81
C ARG A 336 -17.03 3.41 -17.07
N GLN A 337 -16.73 2.15 -17.37
CA GLN A 337 -15.98 1.78 -18.58
C GLN A 337 -16.83 1.89 -19.85
N LEU A 338 -18.15 1.77 -19.72
CA LEU A 338 -19.10 1.90 -20.84
C LEU A 338 -19.65 3.33 -21.00
N SER A 339 -19.36 4.25 -20.07
CA SER A 339 -19.95 5.60 -20.03
C SER A 339 -18.96 6.76 -20.29
N VAL A 340 -18.37 6.92 -21.49
CA VAL A 340 -17.80 8.22 -21.96
C VAL A 340 -17.66 8.26 -23.50
N PRO A 341 -17.91 9.38 -24.23
CA PRO A 341 -19.04 10.30 -24.19
C PRO A 341 -19.70 10.48 -25.59
N GLU A 342 -20.99 10.74 -25.64
CA GLU A 342 -21.65 11.15 -26.88
C GLU A 342 -21.27 12.61 -27.20
N SER A 343 -20.68 12.83 -28.38
CA SER A 343 -20.33 14.15 -28.89
C SER A 343 -21.59 14.97 -29.20
N VAL A 344 -21.71 16.12 -28.53
CA VAL A 344 -22.41 17.36 -28.93
C VAL A 344 -23.54 17.20 -29.96
N MET A 345 -24.78 17.10 -29.49
CA MET A 345 -25.92 17.77 -30.10
C MET A 345 -26.91 18.21 -29.01
N ARG A 346 -27.04 19.53 -28.84
CA ARG A 346 -28.09 20.14 -28.03
C ARG A 346 -29.45 19.88 -28.71
N SER A 347 -30.38 19.25 -28.00
CA SER A 347 -31.81 19.26 -28.30
C SER A 347 -32.57 19.54 -26.98
N PRO A 348 -33.60 20.40 -26.99
CA PRO A 348 -34.20 20.96 -25.78
C PRO A 348 -35.23 19.99 -25.19
N GLY A 349 -35.12 19.66 -23.91
CA GLY A 349 -36.19 18.92 -23.21
C GLY A 349 -35.75 17.84 -22.22
N ARG A 350 -34.51 17.83 -21.72
CA ARG A 350 -34.12 16.96 -20.61
C ARG A 350 -34.09 17.76 -19.32
N THR A 351 -35.04 17.48 -18.44
CA THR A 351 -35.07 17.92 -17.04
C THR A 351 -33.77 17.50 -16.35
N ASN A 352 -33.19 18.40 -15.57
CA ASN A 352 -31.91 18.16 -14.91
C ASN A 352 -32.10 17.17 -13.75
N ILE A 353 -31.07 16.35 -13.47
CA ILE A 353 -31.06 15.36 -12.37
C ILE A 353 -31.45 15.99 -11.02
N TRP A 354 -31.14 17.27 -10.83
CA TRP A 354 -31.49 18.06 -9.64
C TRP A 354 -33.01 18.35 -9.51
N GLU A 355 -33.75 18.41 -10.61
CA GLU A 355 -35.23 18.57 -10.57
C GLU A 355 -35.93 17.23 -10.25
N LEU A 356 -35.35 16.10 -10.67
CA LEU A 356 -35.79 14.76 -10.30
C LEU A 356 -35.57 14.49 -8.81
N GLU A 357 -34.46 14.96 -8.25
CA GLU A 357 -34.14 14.82 -6.83
C GLU A 357 -35.12 15.64 -5.96
N HIS A 358 -35.47 16.85 -6.40
CA HIS A 358 -36.45 17.70 -5.71
C HIS A 358 -37.89 17.13 -5.75
N LEU A 359 -38.28 16.48 -6.85
CA LEU A 359 -39.58 15.82 -6.98
C LEU A 359 -39.66 14.52 -6.16
N LEU A 360 -38.54 13.80 -6.02
CA LEU A 360 -38.45 12.62 -5.17
C LEU A 360 -38.47 13.00 -3.68
N GLU A 361 -37.80 14.08 -3.27
CA GLU A 361 -37.91 14.61 -1.90
C GLU A 361 -39.33 15.12 -1.58
N GLU A 362 -39.99 15.78 -2.53
CA GLU A 362 -41.37 16.26 -2.34
C GLU A 362 -42.35 15.08 -2.20
N SER A 363 -42.21 14.03 -3.01
CA SER A 363 -43.03 12.80 -2.89
C SER A 363 -42.79 12.02 -1.58
N ALA A 364 -41.53 11.91 -1.14
CA ALA A 364 -41.18 11.28 0.14
C ALA A 364 -41.74 12.05 1.35
N SER A 365 -41.82 13.37 1.26
CA SER A 365 -42.41 14.21 2.32
C SER A 365 -43.94 14.06 2.43
N VAL A 366 -44.62 13.85 1.30
CA VAL A 366 -46.09 13.65 1.25
C VAL A 366 -46.49 12.27 1.79
N ASP A 367 -45.68 11.24 1.54
CA ASP A 367 -45.91 9.90 2.10
C ASP A 367 -45.60 9.83 3.61
N ALA A 368 -44.58 10.56 4.08
CA ALA A 368 -44.32 10.70 5.52
C ALA A 368 -45.45 11.43 6.27
N ALA A 369 -46.10 12.42 5.63
CA ALA A 369 -47.26 13.13 6.19
C ALA A 369 -48.55 12.29 6.16
N ARG A 370 -48.67 11.31 5.25
CA ARG A 370 -49.79 10.34 5.24
C ARG A 370 -49.66 9.28 6.33
N LEU A 371 -48.43 8.83 6.63
CA LEU A 371 -48.17 7.83 7.65
C LEU A 371 -48.37 8.35 9.09
N THR A 372 -48.22 9.65 9.31
CA THR A 372 -48.44 10.30 10.63
C THR A 372 -49.90 10.67 10.91
N ARG A 373 -50.80 10.57 9.92
CA ARG A 373 -52.25 10.84 10.09
C ARG A 373 -53.08 9.61 10.45
N ASN A 374 -52.48 8.42 10.43
CA ASN A 374 -53.14 7.14 10.69
C ASN A 374 -52.70 6.47 12.01
N TYR A 375 -52.23 7.27 12.98
CA TYR A 375 -52.04 6.86 14.38
C TYR A 375 -52.65 7.89 15.33
#